data_AF-A0A537SGI8-F1
#
_entry.id   AF-A0A537SGI8-F1
#
_cell.length_a   1.000
_cell.length_b   1.000
_cell.length_c   1.000
_cell.angle_alpha   90.00
_cell.angle_beta   90.00
_cell.angle_gamma   90.00
#
_symmetry.space_group_name_H-M   'P 1'
#
loop_
_entity.id
_entity.type
_entity.pdbx_description
1 polymer ?
#
loop_
_entity_poly.entity_id
_entity_poly.type
_entity_poly.pdbx_seq_one_letter_code
_entity_poly.pdbx_strand_id
1 'polypeptide(L)' 'MPATAHTAIAIVGIDIGKNSFHIVGLDDRGAIVLRQKWSR' A
#
# COMPACT_ATOMS: atom_id res chain seq x y z
N MET A 1 -24.03 -0.95 -11.88
CA MET A 1 -22.60 -1.30 -11.77
C MET A 1 -22.21 -1.16 -10.32
N PRO A 2 -21.65 -2.17 -9.63
CA PRO A 2 -21.25 -1.98 -8.25
C PRO A 2 -20.10 -0.97 -8.26
N ALA A 3 -20.24 0.14 -7.54
CA ALA A 3 -19.13 1.05 -7.34
C ALA A 3 -18.02 0.22 -6.70
N THR A 4 -16.86 0.13 -7.35
CA THR A 4 -15.67 -0.43 -6.73
C THR A 4 -15.40 0.43 -5.49
N ALA A 5 -15.71 -0.09 -4.31
CA ALA A 5 -15.38 0.59 -3.07
C ALA A 5 -13.86 0.65 -3.01
N HIS A 6 -13.29 1.81 -3.38
CA HIS A 6 -11.87 2.05 -3.20
C HIS A 6 -11.64 2.14 -1.69
N THR A 7 -11.13 1.06 -1.09
CA THR A 7 -10.75 1.09 0.31
C THR A 7 -9.68 2.15 0.49
N ALA A 8 -9.99 3.17 1.29
CA ALA A 8 -9.08 4.27 1.54
C ALA A 8 -7.84 3.77 2.29
N ILE A 9 -6.67 4.24 1.88
CA ILE A 9 -5.42 3.97 2.59
C ILE A 9 -5.35 4.98 3.75
N ALA A 10 -5.35 4.48 4.98
CA ALA A 10 -5.22 5.29 6.19
C ALA A 10 -3.75 5.47 6.59
N ILE A 11 -2.92 4.44 6.37
CA ILE A 11 -1.50 4.42 6.76
C ILE A 11 -0.65 3.93 5.59
N VAL A 12 0.50 4.57 5.37
CA VAL A 12 1.50 4.12 4.39
C VAL A 12 2.80 3.77 5.11
N GLY A 13 3.22 2.51 4.98
CA GLY A 13 4.54 2.03 5.33
C GLY A 13 5.46 2.06 4.11
N ILE A 14 6.66 2.62 4.28
CA ILE A 14 7.70 2.66 3.25
C ILE A 14 8.95 2.01 3.80
N ASP A 15 9.40 0.96 3.12
CA ASP A 15 10.68 0.31 3.39
C ASP A 15 11.67 0.64 2.27
N ILE A 16 12.77 1.32 2.62
CA ILE A 16 13.75 1.86 1.68
C ILE A 16 14.97 0.93 1.66
N GLY A 17 15.17 0.24 0.54
CA GLY A 17 16.39 -0.48 0.23
C GLY A 17 17.28 0.30 -0.75
N LYS A 18 18.49 -0.21 -0.99
CA LYS A 18 19.49 0.43 -1.87
C LYS A 18 19.08 0.49 -3.35
N ASN A 19 18.43 -0.56 -3.84
CA ASN A 19 18.07 -0.72 -5.26
C ASN A 19 16.57 -0.97 -5.48
N SER A 20 15.83 -1.11 -4.38
CA SER A 20 14.39 -1.34 -4.39
C SER A 20 13.79 -0.78 -3.13
N PHE A 21 12.52 -0.41 -3.21
CA PHE A 21 11.74 -0.04 -2.05
C PHE A 21 10.36 -0.69 -2.11
N HIS A 22 9.75 -0.78 -0.95
CA HIS A 22 8.43 -1.37 -0.79
C HIS A 22 7.48 -0.33 -0.23
N ILE A 23 6.26 -0.30 -0.78
CA ILE A 23 5.14 0.48 -0.27
C ILE A 23 4.07 -0.50 0.20
N VAL A 24 3.63 -0.35 1.44
CA VAL A 24 2.49 -1.08 2.00
C VAL A 24 1.47 -0.06 2.49
N GLY A 25 0.25 -0.12 1.97
CA GLY A 25 -0.87 0.68 2.44
C GLY A 25 -1.80 -0.16 3.31
N LEU A 26 -2.15 0.35 4.48
CA LEU A 26 -3.14 -0.24 5.38
C LEU A 26 -4.40 0.61 5.42
N ASP A 27 -5.56 -0.03 5.58
CA ASP A 27 -6.80 0.66 5.95
C ASP A 27 -6.83 1.01 7.45
N ASP A 28 -7.94 1.60 7.90
CA ASP A 28 -8.16 2.01 9.29
C ASP A 28 -8.20 0.84 10.29
N ARG A 29 -8.43 -0.38 9.82
CA ARG A 29 -8.44 -1.62 10.61
C ARG A 29 -7.09 -2.34 10.59
N GLY A 30 -6.11 -1.79 9.88
CA GLY A 30 -4.79 -2.40 9.72
C GLY A 30 -4.73 -3.50 8.65
N ALA A 31 -5.76 -3.66 7.82
CA ALA A 31 -5.73 -4.62 6.72
C ALA A 31 -4.87 -4.08 5.57
N ILE A 32 -4.08 -4.95 4.93
CA ILE A 32 -3.25 -4.57 3.78
C ILE A 32 -4.15 -4.38 2.55
N VAL A 33 -4.20 -3.16 2.04
CA VAL A 33 -4.98 -2.78 0.84
C VAL A 33 -4.11 -2.38 -0.34
N LEU A 34 -2.82 -2.12 -0.11
CA LEU A 34 -1.83 -1.89 -1.15
C LEU A 34 -0.52 -2.58 -0.77
N ARG A 35 0.09 -3.28 -1.74
CA ARG A 35 1.45 -3.79 -1.62
C ARG A 35 2.15 -3.66 -2.96
N GLN A 36 3.20 -2.85 -3.02
CA GLN A 36 3.98 -2.59 -4.23
C GLN A 36 5.46 -2.68 -3.91
N LYS A 37 6.24 -3.22 -4.84
CA LYS A 37 7.70 -3.21 -4.79
C LYS A 37 8.19 -2.59 -6.08
N TRP A 38 8.97 -1.52 -5.99
CA TRP A 38 9.62 -0.92 -7.14
C TRP A 38 11.13 -1.08 -7.02
N SER A 39 11.75 -1.34 -8.15
CA SER A 39 13.20 -1.45 -8.30
C SER A 39 13.68 -0.37 -9.25
N ARG A 40 14.97 -0.03 -9.19
CA ARG A 40 15.61 0.84 -10.18
C ARG A 40 15.46 0.30 -11.61
#